data_AF-A0A5K3EIV1-F1
#
_entry.id   AF-A0A5K3EIV1-F1
#
_cell.length_a   1.000
_cell.length_b   1.000
_cell.length_c   1.000
_cell.angle_alpha   90.00
_cell.angle_beta   90.00
_cell.angle_gamma   90.00
#
_symmetry.space_group_name_H-M   'P 1'
#
loop_
_entity.id
_entity.type
_entity.pdbx_description
1 polymer ?
#
loop_
_entity_poly.entity_id
_entity_poly.type
_entity_poly.pdbx_seq_one_letter_code
_entity_poly.pdbx_strand_id
1 'polypeptide(L)'
;MASSIARHTSTISLVSTASLPREGNLFVHTLSRYRDQLETACDKILDKCCLENKSGMAMGQSSQETAHTHSPRVLEGRAREVLAQHLIELLSSLVLPEPLPQTIKDVDARLAEGQLCFPDKLIPTEAELDAFRALAEKGKKASSALLNLPVDKIFIALKELTGRFNHSTCIYITAVTEKVISNFLKMVIYYEESVQVERVIRAATIQVSFNAFKD
;
A
#
# COMPACT_ATOMS: atom_id res chain seq x y z
N MET A 1 -25.77 37.85 60.39
CA MET A 1 -24.63 36.99 60.02
C MET A 1 -25.16 35.90 59.11
N ALA A 2 -24.80 35.93 57.84
CA ALA A 2 -25.34 35.08 56.80
C ALA A 2 -24.46 33.85 56.59
N SER A 3 -25.07 32.68 56.45
CA SER A 3 -24.47 31.52 55.80
C SER A 3 -25.56 30.78 55.05
N SER A 4 -25.64 31.00 53.74
CA SER A 4 -26.40 30.18 52.82
C SER A 4 -25.42 29.59 51.82
N ILE A 5 -25.25 28.28 51.90
CA ILE A 5 -24.38 27.47 51.05
C ILE A 5 -25.08 27.32 49.70
N ALA A 6 -24.63 28.08 48.69
CA ALA A 6 -24.99 27.84 47.31
C ALA A 6 -24.09 26.72 46.75
N ARG A 7 -24.68 25.53 46.57
CA ARG A 7 -24.03 24.41 45.88
C ARG A 7 -23.92 24.74 44.39
N HIS A 8 -22.71 25.04 43.92
CA HIS A 8 -22.39 25.04 42.50
C HIS A 8 -22.34 23.59 42.01
N THR A 9 -23.41 23.12 41.35
CA THR A 9 -23.35 21.92 40.51
C THR A 9 -22.82 22.31 39.15
N SER A 10 -21.50 22.32 39.00
CA SER A 10 -20.85 22.43 37.70
C SER A 10 -21.16 21.17 36.88
N THR A 11 -21.98 21.30 35.84
CA THR A 11 -22.13 20.29 34.80
C THR A 11 -20.84 20.28 33.97
N ILE A 12 -19.94 19.35 34.28
CA ILE A 12 -18.82 19.03 33.39
C ILE A 12 -19.41 18.27 32.21
N SER A 13 -19.56 18.95 31.06
CA SER A 13 -19.79 18.27 29.79
C SER A 13 -18.52 17.48 29.45
N LEU A 14 -18.53 16.19 29.77
CA LEU A 14 -17.61 15.22 29.20
C LEU A 14 -18.02 15.00 27.74
N VAL A 15 -17.58 15.88 26.85
CA VAL A 15 -17.54 15.55 25.42
C VAL A 15 -16.48 14.46 25.28
N SER A 16 -16.94 13.20 25.26
CA SER A 16 -16.11 12.05 24.89
C SER A 16 -15.51 12.29 23.52
N THR A 17 -14.23 12.64 23.44
CA THR A 17 -13.42 12.61 22.21
C THR A 17 -13.04 11.19 21.80
N ALA A 18 -13.87 10.20 22.13
CA ALA A 18 -13.65 8.80 21.81
C ALA A 18 -14.53 8.38 20.63
N SER A 19 -14.33 8.99 19.45
CA SER A 19 -14.97 8.54 18.21
C SER A 19 -13.98 8.33 17.06
N LEU A 20 -12.69 8.14 17.33
CA LEU A 20 -11.68 7.91 16.28
C LEU A 20 -11.18 6.47 16.03
N PRO A 21 -11.56 5.37 16.73
CA PRO A 21 -11.04 4.05 16.37
C PRO A 21 -12.00 3.20 15.52
N ARG A 22 -13.22 3.66 15.20
CA ARG A 22 -14.24 2.76 14.61
C ARG A 22 -14.13 2.59 13.09
N GLU A 23 -13.75 3.64 12.37
CA GLU A 23 -13.83 3.67 10.90
C GLU A 23 -12.56 3.18 10.21
N GLY A 24 -11.38 3.47 10.77
CA GLY A 24 -10.14 2.85 10.29
C GLY A 24 -10.15 1.32 10.43
N ASN A 25 -10.78 0.82 11.49
CA ASN A 25 -11.02 -0.61 11.66
C ASN A 25 -11.99 -1.19 10.63
N LEU A 26 -12.99 -0.42 10.16
CA LEU A 26 -13.94 -0.90 9.16
C LEU A 26 -13.27 -1.09 7.79
N PHE A 27 -12.46 -0.13 7.36
CA PHE A 27 -11.77 -0.24 6.07
C PHE A 27 -10.77 -1.40 6.03
N VAL A 28 -9.92 -1.50 7.04
CA VAL A 28 -8.97 -2.60 7.23
C VAL A 28 -9.71 -3.94 7.29
N HIS A 29 -10.79 -4.02 8.05
CA HIS A 29 -11.60 -5.24 8.15
C HIS A 29 -12.24 -5.62 6.80
N THR A 30 -12.75 -4.66 6.03
CA THR A 30 -13.32 -4.95 4.71
C THR A 30 -12.25 -5.40 3.72
N LEU A 31 -11.08 -4.78 3.69
CA LEU A 31 -9.98 -5.25 2.85
C LEU A 31 -9.49 -6.64 3.26
N SER A 32 -9.50 -6.95 4.57
CA SER A 32 -9.14 -8.28 5.09
C SER A 32 -10.09 -9.39 4.63
N ARG A 33 -11.34 -9.07 4.28
CA ARG A 33 -12.26 -10.05 3.63
C ARG A 33 -11.83 -10.42 2.21
N TYR A 34 -11.00 -9.58 1.57
CA TYR A 34 -10.47 -9.81 0.23
C TYR A 34 -8.99 -10.24 0.23
N ARG A 35 -8.53 -10.78 1.36
CA ARG A 35 -7.13 -11.18 1.58
C ARG A 35 -6.61 -12.10 0.49
N ASP A 36 -7.35 -13.15 0.12
CA ASP A 36 -6.92 -14.10 -0.91
C ASP A 36 -6.63 -13.43 -2.26
N GLN A 37 -7.43 -12.42 -2.63
CA GLN A 37 -7.22 -11.66 -3.86
C GLN A 37 -6.01 -10.72 -3.77
N LEU A 38 -5.77 -10.12 -2.60
CA LEU A 38 -4.59 -9.29 -2.34
C LEU A 38 -3.31 -10.14 -2.34
N GLU A 39 -3.37 -11.33 -1.73
CA GLU A 39 -2.29 -12.31 -1.73
C GLU A 39 -1.94 -12.78 -3.15
N THR A 40 -2.96 -13.13 -3.95
CA THR A 40 -2.77 -13.47 -5.37
C THR A 40 -2.17 -12.31 -6.16
N ALA A 41 -2.57 -11.07 -5.86
CA ALA A 41 -2.01 -9.90 -6.53
C ALA A 41 -0.53 -9.66 -6.14
N CYS A 42 -0.14 -9.98 -4.90
CA CYS A 42 1.25 -9.93 -4.48
C CYS A 42 2.15 -10.86 -5.31
N ASP A 43 1.70 -12.10 -5.58
CA ASP A 43 2.44 -13.02 -6.46
C ASP A 43 2.59 -12.44 -7.87
N LYS A 44 1.51 -11.89 -8.45
CA LYS A 44 1.55 -11.27 -9.79
C LYS A 44 2.51 -10.08 -9.87
N ILE A 45 2.54 -9.25 -8.82
CA ILE A 45 3.45 -8.11 -8.75
C ILE A 45 4.90 -8.62 -8.65
N LEU A 46 5.16 -9.66 -7.85
CA LEU A 46 6.48 -10.28 -7.76
C LEU A 46 6.94 -10.84 -9.10
N ASP A 47 6.07 -11.57 -9.81
CA ASP A 47 6.36 -12.12 -11.14
C ASP A 47 6.74 -11.01 -12.12
N LYS A 48 5.97 -9.91 -12.13
CA LYS A 48 6.27 -8.73 -12.96
C LYS A 48 7.63 -8.12 -12.59
N CYS A 49 7.93 -7.98 -11.30
CA CYS A 49 9.23 -7.46 -10.84
C CYS A 49 10.40 -8.36 -11.29
N CYS A 50 10.22 -9.68 -11.21
CA CYS A 50 11.22 -10.65 -11.67
C CYS A 50 11.46 -10.55 -13.20
N LEU A 51 10.42 -10.28 -13.98
CA LEU A 51 10.53 -10.10 -15.44
C LEU A 51 11.23 -8.79 -15.82
N GLU A 52 10.90 -7.68 -15.14
CA GLU A 52 11.54 -6.38 -15.37
C GLU A 52 13.03 -6.40 -15.00
N ASN A 53 13.42 -7.15 -13.97
CA ASN A 53 14.85 -7.29 -13.62
C ASN A 53 15.64 -8.03 -14.73
N LYS A 54 15.00 -8.99 -15.42
CA LYS A 54 15.65 -9.73 -16.52
C LYS A 54 15.87 -8.87 -17.76
N SER A 55 14.98 -7.92 -18.05
CA SER A 55 15.11 -7.05 -19.24
C SER A 55 16.13 -5.93 -19.04
N GLY A 56 16.35 -5.47 -17.81
CA GLY A 56 17.37 -4.46 -17.49
C GLY A 56 18.82 -4.93 -17.67
N MET A 57 19.10 -6.21 -17.43
CA MET A 57 20.45 -6.78 -17.61
C MET A 57 20.79 -7.16 -19.06
N ALA A 58 19.81 -7.21 -19.97
CA ALA A 58 20.04 -7.63 -21.36
C ALA A 58 20.72 -6.57 -22.25
N MET A 59 20.88 -5.32 -21.77
CA MET A 59 21.41 -4.20 -22.58
C MET A 59 22.84 -3.76 -22.24
N GLY A 60 23.56 -4.49 -21.39
CA GLY A 60 24.95 -4.13 -21.12
C GLY A 60 25.67 -5.11 -20.22
N GLN A 61 26.22 -6.17 -20.82
CA GLN A 61 27.57 -6.69 -20.55
C GLN A 61 27.76 -8.02 -21.27
N SER A 62 28.57 -7.99 -22.34
CA SER A 62 29.35 -9.15 -22.74
C SER A 62 30.43 -9.39 -21.68
N SER A 63 30.35 -10.48 -20.93
CA SER A 63 31.49 -11.26 -20.41
C SER A 63 30.95 -12.46 -19.64
N GLN A 64 31.54 -13.62 -19.90
CA GLN A 64 31.21 -14.92 -19.35
C GLN A 64 31.31 -14.98 -17.82
N GLU A 65 30.66 -16.01 -17.26
CA GLU A 65 30.77 -16.53 -15.88
C GLU A 65 29.81 -15.96 -14.82
N THR A 66 28.53 -16.35 -14.94
CA THR A 66 27.86 -17.23 -13.96
C THR A 66 26.46 -17.52 -14.49
N ALA A 67 26.29 -18.71 -15.05
CA ALA A 67 24.97 -19.26 -15.34
C ALA A 67 24.28 -19.67 -14.02
N HIS A 68 24.05 -18.71 -13.11
CA HIS A 68 23.07 -18.91 -12.06
C HIS A 68 21.71 -18.82 -12.72
N THR A 69 21.04 -19.96 -12.76
CA THR A 69 19.71 -20.13 -13.29
C THR A 69 18.75 -19.20 -12.52
N HIS A 70 18.52 -17.96 -13.02
CA HIS A 70 17.59 -16.97 -12.46
C HIS A 70 16.13 -17.41 -12.70
N SER A 71 15.72 -18.48 -12.02
CA SER A 71 14.31 -18.84 -11.90
C SER A 71 13.54 -17.72 -11.20
N PRO A 72 12.25 -17.53 -11.53
CA PRO A 72 11.41 -16.58 -10.79
C PRO A 72 11.45 -16.87 -9.29
N ARG A 73 11.52 -15.80 -8.49
CA ARG A 73 11.43 -15.89 -7.03
C ARG A 73 9.98 -16.14 -6.64
N VAL A 74 9.76 -16.84 -5.53
CA VAL A 74 8.41 -17.20 -5.06
C VAL A 74 8.23 -16.77 -3.60
N LEU A 75 7.06 -16.23 -3.26
CA LEU A 75 6.69 -15.95 -1.88
C LEU A 75 6.31 -17.25 -1.16
N GLU A 76 6.93 -17.50 -0.02
CA GLU A 76 6.42 -18.49 0.94
C GLU A 76 5.01 -18.09 1.42
N GLY A 77 4.20 -19.07 1.86
CA GLY A 77 2.85 -18.82 2.40
C GLY A 77 2.82 -17.66 3.41
N ARG A 78 3.62 -17.74 4.47
CA ARG A 78 3.67 -16.69 5.49
C ARG A 78 4.22 -15.35 4.97
N ALA A 79 5.08 -15.37 3.95
CA ALA A 79 5.60 -14.15 3.33
C ALA A 79 4.50 -13.41 2.56
N ARG A 80 3.68 -14.16 1.82
CA ARG A 80 2.51 -13.64 1.10
C ARG A 80 1.50 -12.99 2.05
N GLU A 81 1.24 -13.66 3.17
CA GLU A 81 0.37 -13.15 4.24
C GLU A 81 0.86 -11.81 4.81
N VAL A 82 2.15 -11.73 5.16
CA VAL A 82 2.76 -10.50 5.70
C VAL A 82 2.74 -9.37 4.67
N LEU A 83 3.01 -9.68 3.41
CA LEU A 83 3.00 -8.68 2.35
C LEU A 83 1.59 -8.15 2.07
N ALA A 84 0.58 -9.02 2.08
CA ALA A 84 -0.82 -8.60 1.96
C ALA A 84 -1.26 -7.72 3.14
N GLN A 85 -0.80 -8.02 4.35
CA GLN A 85 -1.03 -7.17 5.52
C GLN A 85 -0.41 -5.78 5.35
N HIS A 86 0.85 -5.69 4.92
CA HIS A 86 1.48 -4.41 4.62
C HIS A 86 0.75 -3.66 3.50
N LEU A 87 0.22 -4.35 2.51
CA LEU A 87 -0.58 -3.73 1.47
C LEU A 87 -1.86 -3.09 2.03
N ILE A 88 -2.54 -3.76 2.96
CA ILE A 88 -3.71 -3.20 3.65
C ILE A 88 -3.32 -1.97 4.47
N GLU A 89 -2.17 -2.01 5.15
CA GLU A 89 -1.63 -0.86 5.89
C GLU A 89 -1.32 0.33 4.96
N LEU A 90 -0.71 0.08 3.80
CA LEU A 90 -0.44 1.09 2.78
C LEU A 90 -1.73 1.74 2.27
N LEU A 91 -2.71 0.93 1.85
CA LEU A 91 -4.02 1.42 1.42
C LEU A 91 -4.68 2.26 2.51
N SER A 92 -4.59 1.80 3.76
CA SER A 92 -5.18 2.51 4.89
C SER A 92 -4.50 3.85 5.14
N SER A 93 -3.17 3.94 5.02
CA SER A 93 -2.43 5.20 5.19
C SER A 93 -2.72 6.24 4.11
N LEU A 94 -3.01 5.81 2.88
CA LEU A 94 -3.39 6.73 1.80
C LEU A 94 -4.83 7.25 1.96
N VAL A 95 -5.68 6.50 2.68
CA VAL A 95 -7.10 6.80 2.85
C VAL A 95 -7.39 7.48 4.19
N LEU A 96 -6.60 7.20 5.23
CA LEU A 96 -6.77 7.68 6.61
C LEU A 96 -5.52 8.44 7.06
N PRO A 97 -5.62 9.44 7.95
CA PRO A 97 -6.79 9.85 8.74
C PRO A 97 -7.83 10.67 7.94
N GLU A 98 -8.95 11.02 8.55
CA GLU A 98 -9.95 11.91 7.95
C GLU A 98 -9.42 13.34 7.73
N PRO A 99 -9.92 14.07 6.71
CA PRO A 99 -11.03 13.75 5.81
C PRO A 99 -10.63 12.82 4.66
N LEU A 100 -11.43 11.78 4.40
CA LEU A 100 -11.18 10.78 3.34
C LEU A 100 -10.98 11.43 1.96
N PRO A 101 -9.98 11.00 1.17
CA PRO A 101 -9.67 11.63 -0.12
C PRO A 101 -10.83 11.45 -1.10
N GLN A 102 -11.32 12.55 -1.66
CA GLN A 102 -12.43 12.54 -2.64
C GLN A 102 -11.93 12.72 -4.08
N THR A 103 -10.73 13.26 -4.22
CA THR A 103 -10.08 13.59 -5.48
C THR A 103 -8.65 13.07 -5.52
N ILE A 104 -8.09 12.95 -6.72
CA ILE A 104 -6.67 12.63 -6.95
C ILE A 104 -5.76 13.64 -6.24
N LYS A 105 -6.13 14.93 -6.23
CA LYS A 105 -5.36 15.99 -5.56
C LYS A 105 -5.27 15.79 -4.05
N ASP A 106 -6.33 15.27 -3.42
CA ASP A 106 -6.31 14.97 -1.98
C ASP A 106 -5.31 13.84 -1.67
N VAL A 107 -5.17 12.89 -2.59
CA VAL A 107 -4.17 11.80 -2.48
C VAL A 107 -2.76 12.36 -2.69
N ASP A 108 -2.57 13.26 -3.66
CA ASP A 108 -1.27 13.93 -3.89
C ASP A 108 -0.83 14.76 -2.67
N ALA A 109 -1.77 15.48 -2.04
CA ALA A 109 -1.49 16.23 -0.82
C ALA A 109 -1.00 15.30 0.31
N ARG A 110 -1.66 14.15 0.50
CA ARG A 110 -1.25 13.15 1.51
C ARG A 110 0.11 12.52 1.21
N LEU A 111 0.42 12.28 -0.07
CA LEU A 111 1.74 11.83 -0.49
C LEU A 111 2.82 12.86 -0.17
N ALA A 112 2.53 14.15 -0.38
CA ALA A 112 3.45 15.24 -0.11
C ALA A 112 3.64 15.53 1.40
N GLU A 113 2.63 15.24 2.23
CA GLU A 113 2.70 15.40 3.69
C GLU A 113 3.69 14.43 4.36
N GLY A 114 4.08 13.34 3.69
CA GLY A 114 5.10 12.41 4.18
C GLY A 114 4.71 11.63 5.44
N GLN A 115 3.43 11.64 5.82
CA GLN A 115 2.93 10.94 7.02
C GLN A 115 2.56 9.47 6.77
N LEU A 116 2.97 8.93 5.63
CA LEU A 116 2.60 7.59 5.23
C LEU A 116 3.43 6.55 5.98
N CYS A 117 2.88 5.36 6.16
CA CYS A 117 3.54 4.29 6.91
C CYS A 117 4.72 3.65 6.16
N PHE A 118 5.25 4.31 5.13
CA PHE A 118 6.28 3.77 4.25
C PHE A 118 7.44 4.73 3.99
N PRO A 119 8.64 4.18 3.75
CA PRO A 119 9.86 4.93 3.44
C PRO A 119 9.74 5.81 2.20
N ASP A 120 10.36 6.99 2.24
CA ASP A 120 10.40 7.94 1.11
C ASP A 120 10.96 7.32 -0.17
N LYS A 121 11.92 6.40 -0.03
CA LYS A 121 12.56 5.70 -1.16
C LYS A 121 11.60 4.81 -1.96
N LEU A 122 10.46 4.46 -1.37
CA LEU A 122 9.44 3.65 -2.03
C LEU A 122 8.35 4.50 -2.70
N ILE A 123 8.25 5.79 -2.36
CA ILE A 123 7.29 6.72 -2.96
C ILE A 123 7.56 6.77 -4.48
N PRO A 124 6.52 6.65 -5.33
CA PRO A 124 6.68 6.81 -6.77
C PRO A 124 7.25 8.19 -7.12
N THR A 125 8.03 8.24 -8.19
CA THR A 125 8.55 9.52 -8.70
C THR A 125 7.42 10.39 -9.27
N GLU A 126 7.64 11.71 -9.35
CA GLU A 126 6.62 12.64 -9.89
C GLU A 126 6.18 12.25 -11.32
N ALA A 127 7.11 11.78 -12.16
CA ALA A 127 6.79 11.32 -13.50
C ALA A 127 5.90 10.06 -13.51
N GLU A 128 6.05 9.18 -12.52
CA GLU A 128 5.20 8.00 -12.35
C GLU A 128 3.82 8.40 -11.81
N LEU A 129 3.76 9.35 -10.87
CA LEU A 129 2.52 9.92 -10.37
C LEU A 129 1.72 10.57 -11.51
N ASP A 130 2.35 11.40 -12.36
CA ASP A 130 1.73 11.98 -13.56
C ASP A 130 1.12 10.89 -14.47
N ALA A 131 1.84 9.80 -14.71
CA ALA A 131 1.35 8.67 -15.50
C ALA A 131 0.14 7.97 -14.85
N PHE A 132 0.15 7.82 -13.52
CA PHE A 132 -0.98 7.27 -12.77
C PHE A 132 -2.19 8.20 -12.77
N ARG A 133 -2.00 9.52 -12.71
CA ARG A 133 -3.09 10.51 -12.86
C ARG A 133 -3.74 10.35 -14.23
N ALA A 134 -2.93 10.32 -15.30
CA ALA A 134 -3.43 10.12 -16.66
C ALA A 134 -4.15 8.76 -16.84
N LEU A 135 -3.69 7.71 -16.15
CA LEU A 135 -4.34 6.40 -16.15
C LEU A 135 -5.72 6.45 -15.45
N ALA A 136 -5.78 7.12 -14.30
CA ALA A 136 -6.98 7.27 -13.47
C ALA A 136 -8.05 8.15 -14.12
N GLU A 137 -7.66 9.27 -14.74
CA GLU A 137 -8.56 10.20 -15.42
C GLU A 137 -9.27 9.56 -16.62
N LYS A 138 -8.63 8.59 -17.28
CA LYS A 138 -9.29 7.80 -18.34
C LYS A 138 -10.52 7.05 -17.81
N GLY A 139 -10.58 6.72 -16.51
CA GLY A 139 -11.77 6.25 -15.79
C GLY A 139 -12.42 4.97 -16.33
N LYS A 140 -11.76 4.25 -17.24
CA LYS A 140 -12.31 3.09 -17.94
C LYS A 140 -11.96 1.81 -17.20
N LYS A 141 -12.81 0.78 -17.29
CA LYS A 141 -12.50 -0.58 -16.84
C LYS A 141 -11.17 -1.12 -17.40
N ALA A 142 -10.80 -0.67 -18.61
CA ALA A 142 -9.51 -0.98 -19.21
C ALA A 142 -8.31 -0.45 -18.40
N SER A 143 -8.43 0.70 -17.74
CA SER A 143 -7.39 1.23 -16.86
C SER A 143 -7.19 0.32 -15.63
N SER A 144 -8.28 -0.21 -15.06
CA SER A 144 -8.21 -1.14 -13.93
C SER A 144 -7.57 -2.48 -14.32
N ALA A 145 -7.72 -2.92 -15.57
CA ALA A 145 -7.14 -4.17 -16.07
C ALA A 145 -5.61 -4.11 -16.25
N LEU A 146 -5.02 -2.92 -16.20
CA LEU A 146 -3.57 -2.73 -16.25
C LEU A 146 -2.90 -2.87 -14.87
N LEU A 147 -3.70 -2.92 -13.79
CA LEU A 147 -3.24 -3.11 -12.43
C LEU A 147 -3.40 -4.57 -12.02
N ASN A 148 -2.44 -5.07 -11.24
CA ASN A 148 -2.48 -6.40 -10.67
C ASN A 148 -3.35 -6.45 -9.42
N LEU A 149 -3.43 -5.34 -8.68
CA LEU A 149 -4.30 -5.23 -7.51
C LEU A 149 -5.79 -5.25 -7.88
N PRO A 150 -6.66 -5.85 -7.04
CA PRO A 150 -8.08 -5.99 -7.32
C PRO A 150 -8.82 -4.66 -7.09
N VAL A 151 -8.75 -3.75 -8.07
CA VAL A 151 -9.36 -2.41 -8.03
C VAL A 151 -10.86 -2.47 -7.69
N ASP A 152 -11.58 -3.48 -8.20
CA ASP A 152 -13.01 -3.65 -7.92
C ASP A 152 -13.28 -3.91 -6.43
N LYS A 153 -12.45 -4.73 -5.78
CA LYS A 153 -12.57 -5.05 -4.35
C LYS A 153 -12.19 -3.88 -3.47
N ILE A 154 -11.10 -3.19 -3.82
CA ILE A 154 -10.66 -1.96 -3.14
C ILE A 154 -11.75 -0.89 -3.27
N PHE A 155 -12.35 -0.74 -4.45
CA PHE A 155 -13.44 0.22 -4.66
C PHE A 155 -14.69 -0.11 -3.85
N ILE A 156 -15.06 -1.39 -3.74
CA ILE A 156 -16.16 -1.83 -2.86
C ILE A 156 -15.85 -1.48 -1.40
N ALA A 157 -14.63 -1.76 -0.93
CA ALA A 157 -14.20 -1.43 0.42
C ALA A 157 -14.28 0.08 0.72
N LEU A 158 -13.83 0.91 -0.21
CA LEU A 158 -13.91 2.37 -0.08
C LEU A 158 -15.36 2.86 -0.06
N LYS A 159 -16.22 2.29 -0.91
CA LYS A 159 -17.64 2.64 -0.91
C LYS A 159 -18.37 2.23 0.37
N GLU A 160 -18.00 1.11 0.99
CA GLU A 160 -18.58 0.72 2.27
C GLU A 160 -18.18 1.67 3.40
N LEU A 161 -16.96 2.23 3.33
CA LEU A 161 -16.47 3.22 4.29
C LEU A 161 -17.16 4.58 4.11
N THR A 162 -17.24 5.09 2.87
CA THR A 162 -17.64 6.49 2.61
C THR A 162 -19.06 6.64 2.06
N GLY A 163 -19.73 5.54 1.71
CA GLY A 163 -21.01 5.51 0.98
C GLY A 163 -20.90 5.86 -0.52
N ARG A 164 -20.11 6.89 -0.86
CA ARG A 164 -19.79 7.30 -2.23
C ARG A 164 -18.30 7.55 -2.38
N PHE A 165 -17.70 7.00 -3.43
CA PHE A 165 -16.28 7.17 -3.70
C PHE A 165 -16.03 7.35 -5.20
N ASN A 166 -15.07 8.20 -5.55
CA ASN A 166 -14.72 8.48 -6.95
C ASN A 166 -13.88 7.32 -7.52
N HIS A 167 -14.34 6.72 -8.63
CA HIS A 167 -13.66 5.56 -9.21
C HIS A 167 -12.25 5.87 -9.75
N SER A 168 -12.05 7.04 -10.37
CA SER A 168 -10.73 7.49 -10.81
C SER A 168 -9.77 7.65 -9.63
N THR A 169 -10.25 8.21 -8.51
CA THR A 169 -9.45 8.34 -7.29
C THR A 169 -9.08 6.96 -6.74
N CYS A 170 -9.98 5.98 -6.79
CA CYS A 170 -9.68 4.60 -6.41
C CYS A 170 -8.61 3.95 -7.32
N ILE A 171 -8.69 4.16 -8.64
CA ILE A 171 -7.66 3.67 -9.57
C ILE A 171 -6.31 4.29 -9.22
N TYR A 172 -6.27 5.59 -8.92
CA TYR A 172 -5.05 6.30 -8.54
C TYR A 172 -4.43 5.75 -7.25
N ILE A 173 -5.22 5.63 -6.16
CA ILE A 173 -4.77 5.04 -4.89
C ILE A 173 -4.22 3.63 -5.11
N THR A 174 -4.90 2.83 -5.93
CA THR A 174 -4.49 1.45 -6.22
C THR A 174 -3.17 1.42 -7.00
N ALA A 175 -3.00 2.28 -8.02
CA ALA A 175 -1.79 2.36 -8.81
C ALA A 175 -0.57 2.78 -7.98
N VAL A 176 -0.74 3.81 -7.13
CA VAL A 176 0.30 4.26 -6.19
C VAL A 176 0.70 3.13 -5.25
N THR A 177 -0.29 2.45 -4.64
CA THR A 177 -0.04 1.33 -3.72
C THR A 177 0.70 0.18 -4.40
N GLU A 178 0.26 -0.23 -5.59
CA GLU A 178 0.91 -1.29 -6.37
C GLU A 178 2.36 -0.94 -6.69
N LYS A 179 2.63 0.32 -7.02
CA LYS A 179 3.97 0.79 -7.32
C LYS A 179 4.88 0.80 -6.10
N VAL A 180 4.39 1.25 -4.94
CA VAL A 180 5.14 1.19 -3.67
C VAL A 180 5.53 -0.25 -3.34
N ILE A 181 4.59 -1.19 -3.44
CA ILE A 181 4.86 -2.62 -3.24
C ILE A 181 5.83 -3.17 -4.29
N SER A 182 5.72 -2.74 -5.55
CA SER A 182 6.64 -3.14 -6.61
C SER A 182 8.07 -2.67 -6.32
N ASN A 183 8.23 -1.41 -5.90
CA ASN A 183 9.53 -0.84 -5.52
C ASN A 183 10.13 -1.60 -4.32
N PHE A 184 9.31 -1.91 -3.31
CA PHE A 184 9.71 -2.74 -2.17
C PHE A 184 10.19 -4.12 -2.61
N LEU A 185 9.40 -4.83 -3.43
CA LEU A 185 9.75 -6.17 -3.90
C LEU A 185 11.02 -6.19 -4.76
N LYS A 186 11.24 -5.17 -5.59
CA LYS A 186 12.51 -5.02 -6.34
C LYS A 186 13.71 -4.92 -5.41
N MET A 187 13.59 -4.18 -4.31
CA MET A 187 14.64 -4.08 -3.29
C MET A 187 14.85 -5.41 -2.57
N VAL A 188 13.77 -6.12 -2.21
CA VAL A 188 13.86 -7.46 -1.60
C VAL A 188 14.55 -8.45 -2.53
N ILE A 189 14.19 -8.46 -3.82
CA ILE A 189 14.85 -9.31 -4.83
C ILE A 189 16.34 -8.99 -4.90
N TYR A 190 16.70 -7.71 -4.96
CA TYR A 190 18.10 -7.27 -5.02
C TYR A 190 18.89 -7.71 -3.78
N TYR A 191 18.31 -7.56 -2.58
CA TYR A 191 18.92 -8.01 -1.34
C TYR A 191 19.14 -9.54 -1.34
N GLU A 192 18.11 -10.32 -1.67
CA GLU A 192 18.19 -11.79 -1.72
C GLU A 192 19.20 -12.28 -2.77
N GLU A 193 19.35 -11.57 -3.89
CA GLU A 193 20.39 -11.82 -4.90
C GLU A 193 21.79 -11.54 -4.35
N SER A 194 21.96 -10.45 -3.59
CA SER A 194 23.26 -10.10 -2.99
C SER A 194 23.74 -11.07 -1.90
N VAL A 195 22.80 -11.69 -1.16
CA VAL A 195 23.09 -12.61 -0.06
C VAL A 195 23.05 -14.09 -0.52
N GLN A 196 22.83 -14.35 -1.82
CA GLN A 196 22.68 -15.70 -2.40
C GLN A 196 21.65 -16.58 -1.69
N VAL A 197 20.57 -15.98 -1.20
CA VAL A 197 19.52 -16.71 -0.50
C VAL A 197 18.67 -17.50 -1.52
N GLU A 198 18.07 -18.59 -1.05
CA GLU A 198 17.21 -19.51 -1.80
C GLU A 198 16.17 -18.76 -2.68
N ARG A 199 15.60 -19.45 -3.66
CA ARG A 199 14.58 -18.90 -4.58
C ARG A 199 13.27 -18.47 -3.88
N VAL A 200 13.16 -18.67 -2.58
CA VAL A 200 11.98 -18.45 -1.76
C VAL A 200 12.18 -17.22 -0.90
N ILE A 201 11.35 -16.19 -1.12
CA ILE A 201 11.30 -15.02 -0.25
C ILE A 201 10.49 -15.39 0.98
N ARG A 202 11.16 -15.36 2.14
CA ARG A 202 10.58 -15.73 3.44
C ARG A 202 9.99 -14.50 4.14
N ALA A 203 9.07 -14.75 5.07
CA ALA A 203 8.45 -13.68 5.87
C ALA A 203 9.47 -12.86 6.67
N ALA A 204 10.54 -13.51 7.17
CA ALA A 204 11.62 -12.84 7.88
C ALA A 204 12.33 -11.80 6.99
N THR A 205 12.61 -12.13 5.72
CA THR A 205 13.20 -11.19 4.77
C THR A 205 12.31 -9.97 4.59
N ILE A 206 11.00 -10.17 4.41
CA ILE A 206 10.04 -9.07 4.23
C ILE A 206 10.03 -8.17 5.47
N GLN A 207 9.95 -8.74 6.68
CA GLN A 207 9.91 -8.00 7.93
C GLN A 207 11.19 -7.20 8.20
N VAL A 208 12.35 -7.85 8.01
CA VAL A 208 13.65 -7.18 8.17
C VAL A 208 13.80 -6.04 7.17
N SER A 209 13.42 -6.29 5.91
CA SER A 209 13.48 -5.28 4.85
C SER A 209 12.57 -4.09 5.18
N PHE A 210 11.31 -4.33 5.55
CA PHE A 210 10.38 -3.25 5.91
C PHE A 210 10.88 -2.40 7.08
N ASN A 211 11.43 -3.03 8.13
CA ASN A 211 11.99 -2.30 9.26
C ASN A 211 13.23 -1.51 8.87
N ALA A 212 14.16 -2.12 8.12
CA ALA A 212 15.38 -1.47 7.67
C ALA A 212 15.14 -0.25 6.75
N PHE A 213 13.94 -0.14 6.16
CA PHE A 213 13.58 1.02 5.36
C PHE A 213 12.74 2.06 6.12
N LYS A 214 12.05 1.68 7.21
CA LYS A 214 11.30 2.64 8.04
C LYS A 214 12.22 3.56 8.85
N ASP A 215 13.42 3.08 9.17
CA ASP A 215 14.50 3.81 9.84
C ASP A 215 15.42 4.55 8.84
#